data_AF-A0A954CBX9-F1
#
_entry.id   AF-A0A954CBX9-F1
#
_cell.length_a   1.000
_cell.length_b   1.000
_cell.length_c   1.000
_cell.angle_alpha   90.00
_cell.angle_beta   90.00
_cell.angle_gamma   90.00
#
_symmetry.space_group_name_H-M   'P 1'
#
loop_
_entity.id
_entity.type
_entity.pdbx_description
1 polymer ?
#
loop_
_entity_poly.entity_id
_entity_poly.type
_entity_poly.pdbx_seq_one_letter_code
_entity_poly.pdbx_strand_id
1 'polypeptide(L)'
;DRAAIALPLLHRAHDAVLLEIVPRVAALTGLPVVAVGSVLMHARSRKPLQDMLTATRLKRPVADCGFALEPNAEAHLRPRARLAALYRPEWLEATLALAGRCAFSLDELRYEYPREIVPDGHTPTSWLRALTEQGVQRRFPQGEPPAVRATIEHELALIAQLQYEPYFLTVADLVHWARGQGIL
;
A
#
# COMPACT_ATOMS: atom_id res chain seq x y z
N ASP A 1 -22.19 2.36 11.58
CA ASP A 1 -20.93 2.80 12.23
C ASP A 1 -19.70 2.97 11.34
N ARG A 2 -19.61 2.37 10.14
CA ARG A 2 -18.43 2.49 9.25
C ARG A 2 -18.64 3.39 8.00
N ALA A 3 -19.71 4.16 7.96
CA ALA A 3 -20.07 4.99 6.82
C ALA A 3 -20.21 6.46 7.22
N ALA A 4 -19.92 7.35 6.28
CA ALA A 4 -20.08 8.79 6.39
C ALA A 4 -20.47 9.35 5.02
N ILE A 5 -21.14 10.50 5.01
CA ILE A 5 -21.49 11.20 3.78
C ILE A 5 -20.38 12.20 3.47
N ALA A 6 -19.65 11.97 2.39
CA ALA A 6 -18.57 12.85 1.95
C ALA A 6 -19.13 14.09 1.23
N LEU A 7 -18.78 15.28 1.70
CA LEU A 7 -19.19 16.56 1.11
C LEU A 7 -18.00 17.29 0.47
N PRO A 8 -17.83 17.20 -0.86
CA PRO A 8 -16.89 18.02 -1.59
C PRO A 8 -17.51 19.39 -1.93
N LEU A 9 -16.81 20.46 -1.56
CA LEU A 9 -17.14 21.83 -1.97
C LEU A 9 -15.93 22.36 -2.75
N LEU A 10 -16.07 22.52 -4.06
CA LEU A 10 -15.01 22.88 -5.01
C LEU A 10 -15.34 24.17 -5.79
N HIS A 11 -16.30 24.95 -5.32
CA HIS A 11 -16.88 26.10 -6.03
C HIS A 11 -17.42 25.72 -7.41
N ARG A 12 -18.07 24.56 -7.51
CA ARG A 12 -18.78 24.12 -8.71
C ARG A 12 -20.26 24.53 -8.63
N ALA A 13 -20.94 24.57 -9.77
CA ALA A 13 -22.34 24.96 -9.85
C ALA A 13 -23.27 24.12 -8.95
N HIS A 14 -22.94 22.85 -8.73
CA HIS A 14 -23.74 21.92 -7.93
C HIS A 14 -23.49 22.01 -6.42
N ASP A 15 -22.49 22.78 -5.96
CA ASP A 15 -22.13 22.84 -4.54
C ASP A 15 -23.26 23.38 -3.66
N ALA A 16 -24.03 24.36 -4.17
CA ALA A 16 -25.20 24.90 -3.47
C ALA A 16 -26.27 23.83 -3.24
N VAL A 17 -26.50 22.98 -4.25
CA VAL A 17 -27.44 21.86 -4.16
C VAL A 17 -26.94 20.81 -3.16
N LEU A 18 -25.65 20.52 -3.15
CA LEU A 18 -25.06 19.60 -2.17
C LEU A 18 -25.21 20.11 -0.74
N LEU A 19 -25.01 21.42 -0.52
CA LEU A 19 -25.18 22.06 0.79
C LEU A 19 -26.61 21.96 1.33
N GLU A 20 -27.62 21.89 0.45
CA GLU A 20 -29.02 21.71 0.83
C GLU A 20 -29.37 20.23 1.06
N ILE A 21 -28.97 19.35 0.14
CA ILE A 21 -29.37 17.95 0.13
C ILE A 21 -28.64 17.13 1.21
N VAL A 22 -27.33 17.33 1.36
CA VAL A 22 -26.49 16.49 2.24
C VAL A 22 -26.94 16.53 3.71
N PRO A 23 -27.27 17.68 4.32
CA PRO A 23 -27.82 17.71 5.67
C PRO A 23 -29.14 16.94 5.81
N ARG A 24 -30.01 17.00 4.81
CA ARG A 24 -31.30 16.28 4.81
C ARG A 24 -31.08 14.78 4.74
N VAL A 25 -30.18 14.32 3.88
CA VAL A 25 -29.81 12.90 3.79
C VAL A 25 -29.18 12.44 5.10
N ALA A 26 -28.26 13.23 5.67
CA ALA A 26 -27.63 12.91 6.96
C ALA A 26 -28.67 12.77 8.09
N ALA A 27 -29.67 13.64 8.15
CA ALA A 27 -30.76 13.55 9.11
C ALA A 27 -31.62 12.29 8.92
N LEU A 28 -31.87 11.89 7.66
CA LEU A 28 -32.65 10.69 7.34
C LEU A 28 -31.91 9.39 7.63
N THR A 29 -30.58 9.35 7.40
CA THR A 29 -29.79 8.13 7.53
C THR A 29 -29.05 8.02 8.86
N GLY A 30 -28.98 9.10 9.65
CA GLY A 30 -28.16 9.19 10.86
C GLY A 30 -26.65 9.11 10.59
N LEU A 31 -26.21 9.31 9.34
CA LEU A 31 -24.79 9.25 9.00
C LEU A 31 -24.13 10.62 9.19
N PRO A 32 -22.90 10.68 9.74
CA PRO A 32 -22.18 11.94 9.86
C PRO A 32 -21.78 12.46 8.48
N VAL A 33 -21.81 13.78 8.32
CA VAL A 33 -21.27 14.48 7.15
C VAL A 33 -19.81 14.80 7.41
N VAL A 34 -18.93 14.44 6.46
CA VAL A 34 -17.49 14.71 6.54
C VAL A 34 -17.06 15.61 5.39
N ALA A 35 -16.29 16.65 5.71
CA ALA A 35 -15.70 17.53 4.72
C ALA A 35 -14.56 16.82 3.96
N VAL A 36 -14.62 16.80 2.63
CA VAL A 36 -13.58 16.21 1.78
C VAL A 36 -13.10 17.16 0.70
N GLY A 37 -11.81 17.11 0.37
CA GLY A 37 -11.20 18.02 -0.60
C GLY A 37 -11.25 17.56 -2.06
N SER A 38 -11.62 16.30 -2.34
CA SER A 38 -11.55 15.67 -3.68
C SER A 38 -10.27 16.06 -4.44
N VAL A 39 -9.14 15.93 -3.75
CA VAL A 39 -7.87 16.50 -4.16
C VAL A 39 -7.27 15.71 -5.32
N LEU A 40 -6.95 16.40 -6.41
CA LEU A 40 -6.23 15.87 -7.57
C LEU A 40 -4.82 16.44 -7.70
N MET A 41 -4.51 17.50 -6.93
CA MET A 41 -3.30 18.29 -7.08
C MET A 41 -2.74 18.69 -5.71
N HIS A 42 -1.41 18.81 -5.57
CA HIS A 42 -0.84 19.34 -4.34
C HIS A 42 -0.98 20.87 -4.22
N ALA A 43 -1.07 21.59 -5.35
CA ALA A 43 -1.16 23.05 -5.36
C ALA A 43 -2.07 23.55 -6.50
N ARG A 44 -2.70 24.72 -6.30
CA ARG A 44 -3.61 25.35 -7.26
C ARG A 44 -2.97 25.58 -8.64
N SER A 45 -1.70 25.96 -8.67
CA SER A 45 -0.94 26.22 -9.90
C SER A 45 -0.71 24.98 -10.77
N ARG A 46 -0.98 23.77 -10.26
CA ARG A 46 -0.80 22.51 -11.00
C ARG A 46 -1.97 22.16 -11.93
N LYS A 47 -3.00 23.01 -12.02
CA LYS A 47 -4.15 22.78 -12.90
C LYS A 47 -3.78 22.50 -14.37
N PRO A 48 -2.86 23.24 -15.03
CA PRO A 48 -2.47 22.90 -16.40
C PRO A 48 -1.82 21.52 -16.53
N LEU A 49 -1.02 21.12 -15.53
CA LEU A 49 -0.42 19.78 -15.50
C LEU A 49 -1.48 18.70 -15.31
N GLN A 50 -2.46 18.92 -14.42
CA GLN A 50 -3.59 18.02 -14.27
C GLN A 50 -4.29 17.84 -15.62
N ASP A 51 -4.62 18.94 -16.30
CA ASP A 51 -5.37 18.91 -17.56
C ASP A 51 -4.59 18.14 -18.65
N MET A 52 -3.27 18.32 -18.69
CA MET A 52 -2.38 17.53 -19.57
C MET A 52 -2.40 16.03 -19.22
N LEU A 53 -2.36 15.65 -17.95
CA LEU A 53 -2.46 14.24 -17.53
C LEU A 53 -3.80 13.64 -17.92
N THR A 54 -4.89 14.40 -17.76
CA THR A 54 -6.23 14.01 -18.18
C THR A 54 -6.31 13.82 -19.69
N ALA A 55 -5.78 14.77 -20.47
CA ALA A 55 -5.75 14.71 -21.93
C ALA A 55 -4.93 13.53 -22.44
N THR A 56 -3.76 13.29 -21.84
CA THR A 56 -2.90 12.12 -22.13
C THR A 56 -3.65 10.81 -21.90
N ARG A 57 -4.30 10.66 -20.74
CA ARG A 57 -5.11 9.47 -20.43
C ARG A 57 -6.24 9.25 -21.43
N LEU A 58 -6.84 10.32 -21.93
CA LEU A 58 -7.94 10.29 -22.90
C LEU A 58 -7.46 10.26 -24.36
N LYS A 59 -6.15 10.31 -24.60
CA LYS A 59 -5.51 10.30 -25.93
C LYS A 59 -6.06 11.36 -26.88
N ARG A 60 -6.24 12.60 -26.40
CA ARG A 60 -6.71 13.73 -27.22
C ARG A 60 -6.07 15.04 -26.79
N PRO A 61 -6.03 16.06 -27.67
CA PRO A 61 -5.59 17.41 -27.30
C PRO A 61 -6.38 17.97 -26.11
N VAL A 62 -5.74 18.80 -25.30
CA VAL A 62 -6.38 19.45 -24.11
C VAL A 62 -7.62 20.24 -24.52
N ALA A 63 -7.58 20.92 -25.68
CA ALA A 63 -8.70 21.68 -26.21
C ALA A 63 -9.96 20.82 -26.47
N ASP A 64 -9.80 19.53 -26.73
CA ASP A 64 -10.87 18.61 -27.11
C ASP A 64 -11.43 17.81 -25.91
N CYS A 65 -10.90 18.05 -24.70
CA CYS A 65 -11.30 17.31 -23.50
C CYS A 65 -12.65 17.78 -22.93
N GLY A 66 -13.06 19.03 -23.16
CA GLY A 66 -14.34 19.58 -22.67
C GLY A 66 -14.58 19.31 -21.18
N PHE A 67 -15.76 18.77 -20.83
CA PHE A 67 -16.14 18.42 -19.46
C PHE A 67 -15.33 17.30 -18.81
N ALA A 68 -14.42 16.65 -19.55
CA ALA A 68 -13.48 15.71 -18.95
C ALA A 68 -12.39 16.42 -18.11
N LEU A 69 -12.15 17.72 -18.36
CA LEU A 69 -11.26 18.54 -17.54
C LEU A 69 -11.99 19.06 -16.30
N GLU A 70 -11.22 19.28 -15.25
CA GLU A 70 -11.70 19.97 -14.06
C GLU A 70 -12.13 21.41 -14.41
N PRO A 71 -13.31 21.87 -13.97
CA PRO A 71 -13.82 23.20 -14.36
C PRO A 71 -13.02 24.35 -13.74
N ASN A 72 -12.29 24.10 -12.66
CA ASN A 72 -11.47 25.09 -11.96
C ASN A 72 -10.28 24.41 -11.26
N ALA A 73 -9.45 25.21 -10.58
CA ALA A 73 -8.24 24.74 -9.89
C ALA A 73 -8.45 24.40 -8.39
N GLU A 74 -9.69 24.19 -7.94
CA GLU A 74 -10.01 24.06 -6.50
C GLU A 74 -9.74 22.67 -5.92
N ALA A 75 -9.58 21.64 -6.76
CA ALA A 75 -9.23 20.27 -6.37
C ALA A 75 -7.74 20.12 -5.96
N HIS A 76 -7.25 21.00 -5.09
CA HIS A 76 -5.90 20.95 -4.51
C HIS A 76 -5.91 20.86 -2.98
N LEU A 77 -4.76 20.63 -2.36
CA LEU A 77 -4.60 20.73 -0.90
C LEU A 77 -4.81 22.19 -0.44
N ARG A 78 -5.99 22.47 0.10
CA ARG A 78 -6.39 23.82 0.52
C ARG A 78 -5.92 24.12 1.96
N PRO A 79 -5.50 25.37 2.24
CA PRO A 79 -5.15 25.78 3.60
C PRO A 79 -6.32 25.62 4.58
N ARG A 80 -6.02 25.29 5.84
CA ARG A 80 -7.02 25.11 6.90
C ARG A 80 -7.94 26.31 7.08
N ALA A 81 -7.42 27.53 6.99
CA ALA A 81 -8.22 28.76 7.08
C ALA A 81 -9.29 28.85 5.98
N ARG A 82 -8.97 28.40 4.75
CA ARG A 82 -9.92 28.37 3.65
C ARG A 82 -10.98 27.29 3.85
N LEU A 83 -10.59 26.13 4.37
CA LEU A 83 -11.54 25.06 4.72
C LEU A 83 -12.48 25.49 5.83
N ALA A 84 -11.99 26.18 6.86
CA ALA A 84 -12.79 26.71 7.97
C ALA A 84 -13.80 27.78 7.52
N ALA A 85 -13.47 28.58 6.50
CA ALA A 85 -14.41 29.53 5.92
C ALA A 85 -15.46 28.86 5.01
N LEU A 86 -15.19 27.66 4.49
CA LEU A 86 -16.02 26.97 3.52
C LEU A 86 -16.98 25.94 4.15
N TYR A 87 -16.54 25.28 5.22
CA TYR A 87 -17.28 24.20 5.87
C TYR A 87 -17.79 24.60 7.25
N ARG A 88 -18.91 23.99 7.65
CA ARG A 88 -19.38 24.03 9.04
C ARG A 88 -18.36 23.32 9.97
N PRO A 89 -18.05 23.88 11.16
CA PRO A 89 -17.06 23.30 12.09
C PRO A 89 -17.28 21.80 12.37
N GLU A 90 -18.54 21.39 12.60
CA GLU A 90 -18.91 20.01 12.90
C GLU A 90 -18.56 19.02 11.78
N TRP A 91 -18.56 19.47 10.52
CA TRP A 91 -18.18 18.62 9.39
C TRP A 91 -16.67 18.42 9.30
N LEU A 92 -15.90 19.42 9.72
CA LEU A 92 -14.43 19.32 9.83
C LEU A 92 -14.04 18.42 11.01
N GLU A 93 -14.72 18.56 12.15
CA GLU A 93 -14.54 17.70 13.32
C GLU A 93 -14.89 16.24 13.01
N ALA A 94 -15.98 16.00 12.29
CA ALA A 94 -16.36 14.65 11.84
C ALA A 94 -15.29 14.03 10.92
N THR A 95 -14.65 14.82 10.04
CA THR A 95 -13.52 14.33 9.23
C THR A 95 -12.35 13.89 10.11
N LEU A 96 -12.00 14.67 11.13
CA LEU A 96 -10.92 14.32 12.06
C LEU A 96 -11.27 13.08 12.90
N ALA A 97 -12.51 12.99 13.39
CA ALA A 97 -12.99 11.83 14.14
C ALA A 97 -12.97 10.56 13.27
N LEU A 98 -13.36 10.65 12.00
CA LEU A 98 -13.27 9.52 11.07
C LEU A 98 -11.82 9.12 10.79
N ALA A 99 -10.95 10.09 10.52
CA ALA A 99 -9.53 9.85 10.26
C ALA A 99 -8.83 9.22 11.48
N GLY A 100 -9.16 9.65 12.70
CA GLY A 100 -8.61 9.09 13.95
C GLY A 100 -8.99 7.62 14.20
N ARG A 101 -9.98 7.08 13.47
CA ARG A 101 -10.35 5.66 13.54
C ARG A 101 -9.58 4.79 12.55
N CYS A 102 -8.84 5.39 11.62
CA CYS A 102 -8.00 4.66 10.67
C CYS A 102 -6.66 4.32 11.33
N ALA A 103 -6.54 3.08 11.84
CA ALA A 103 -5.38 2.62 12.62
C ALA A 103 -4.44 1.69 11.84
N PHE A 104 -4.10 2.03 10.60
CA PHE A 104 -3.15 1.25 9.80
C PHE A 104 -1.73 1.81 9.93
N SER A 105 -0.75 0.94 10.20
CA SER A 105 0.68 1.25 10.11
C SER A 105 1.38 0.38 9.05
N LEU A 106 2.32 0.96 8.32
CA LEU A 106 3.24 0.20 7.45
C LEU A 106 4.10 -0.79 8.26
N ASP A 107 4.25 -0.58 9.57
CA ASP A 107 4.95 -1.49 10.48
C ASP A 107 4.22 -2.83 10.67
N GLU A 108 2.95 -2.93 10.27
CA GLU A 108 2.18 -4.17 10.29
C GLU A 108 2.53 -5.09 9.11
N LEU A 109 3.24 -4.58 8.09
CA LEU A 109 3.65 -5.39 6.95
C LEU A 109 4.66 -6.46 7.39
N ARG A 110 4.37 -7.71 7.05
CA ARG A 110 5.23 -8.87 7.28
C ARG A 110 5.42 -9.60 5.97
N TYR A 111 6.61 -10.13 5.73
CA TYR A 111 6.85 -11.02 4.61
C TYR A 111 6.17 -12.35 4.88
N GLU A 112 5.17 -12.68 4.08
CA GLU A 112 4.54 -14.00 4.09
C GLU A 112 5.14 -14.85 2.96
N TYR A 113 5.82 -15.93 3.34
CA TYR A 113 6.40 -16.88 2.39
C TYR A 113 5.45 -18.08 2.19
N PRO A 114 5.44 -18.71 1.00
CA PRO A 114 4.64 -19.90 0.74
C PRO A 114 5.01 -21.05 1.67
N ARG A 115 4.01 -21.76 2.20
CA ARG A 115 4.22 -22.90 3.11
C ARG A 115 4.60 -24.20 2.40
N GLU A 116 4.40 -24.29 1.09
CA GLU A 116 4.50 -25.51 0.28
C GLU A 116 5.94 -26.03 0.09
N ILE A 117 6.95 -25.28 0.55
CA ILE A 117 8.37 -25.58 0.30
C ILE A 117 8.96 -26.56 1.34
N VAL A 118 8.22 -26.83 2.43
CA VAL A 118 8.67 -27.72 3.51
C VAL A 118 7.93 -29.06 3.40
N PRO A 119 8.65 -30.19 3.21
CA PRO A 119 8.03 -31.51 3.20
C PRO A 119 7.34 -31.88 4.52
N ASP A 120 6.35 -32.77 4.45
CA ASP A 120 5.68 -33.30 5.64
C ASP A 120 6.70 -33.90 6.64
N GLY A 121 6.50 -33.61 7.91
CA GLY A 121 7.40 -34.05 8.99
C GLY A 121 8.62 -33.15 9.22
N HIS A 122 8.81 -32.10 8.41
CA HIS A 122 9.84 -31.09 8.63
C HIS A 122 9.28 -29.74 9.08
N THR A 123 10.11 -28.97 9.80
CA THR A 123 9.91 -27.53 10.01
C THR A 123 10.80 -26.76 9.03
N PRO A 124 10.54 -25.47 8.76
CA PRO A 124 11.45 -24.65 7.96
C PRO A 124 12.90 -24.75 8.44
N THR A 125 13.11 -24.73 9.76
CA THR A 125 14.42 -24.90 10.40
C THR A 125 15.05 -26.26 10.13
N SER A 126 14.31 -27.36 10.33
CA SER A 126 14.87 -28.71 10.13
C SER A 126 15.11 -29.01 8.65
N TRP A 127 14.27 -28.49 7.76
CA TRP A 127 14.44 -28.64 6.32
C TRP A 127 15.61 -27.82 5.78
N LEU A 128 15.75 -26.57 6.21
CA LEU A 128 16.88 -25.72 5.83
C LEU A 128 18.20 -26.35 6.27
N ARG A 129 18.27 -26.91 7.48
CA ARG A 129 19.43 -27.67 7.93
C ARG A 129 19.70 -28.88 7.03
N ALA A 130 18.68 -29.69 6.72
CA ALA A 130 18.85 -30.86 5.86
C ALA A 130 19.42 -30.48 4.46
N LEU A 131 18.89 -29.43 3.83
CA LEU A 131 19.40 -28.92 2.57
C LEU A 131 20.82 -28.36 2.69
N THR A 132 21.14 -27.71 3.81
CA THR A 132 22.48 -27.18 4.08
C THR A 132 23.50 -28.32 4.19
N GLU A 133 23.20 -29.39 4.93
CA GLU A 133 24.08 -30.57 5.02
C GLU A 133 24.28 -31.26 3.66
N GLN A 134 23.23 -31.38 2.85
CA GLN A 134 23.36 -31.88 1.48
C GLN A 134 24.27 -30.97 0.63
N GLY A 135 24.15 -29.65 0.81
CA GLY A 135 25.02 -28.66 0.16
C GLY A 135 26.49 -28.78 0.58
N VAL A 136 26.74 -29.03 1.88
CA VAL A 136 28.09 -29.27 2.42
C VAL A 136 28.74 -30.46 1.75
N GLN A 137 28.06 -31.60 1.70
CA GLN A 137 28.58 -32.83 1.08
C GLN A 137 28.92 -32.61 -0.41
N ARG A 138 28.10 -31.85 -1.14
CA ARG A 138 28.34 -31.53 -2.55
C ARG A 138 29.54 -30.59 -2.74
N ARG A 139 29.73 -29.62 -1.84
CA ARG A 139 30.77 -28.58 -1.97
C ARG A 139 32.11 -29.01 -1.39
N PHE A 140 32.11 -29.88 -0.38
CA PHE A 140 33.28 -30.38 0.34
C PHE A 140 33.29 -31.92 0.37
N PRO A 141 33.47 -32.59 -0.78
CA PRO A 141 33.40 -34.05 -0.87
C PRO A 141 34.48 -34.78 -0.06
N GLN A 142 35.56 -34.09 0.32
CA GLN A 142 36.66 -34.62 1.14
C GLN A 142 36.54 -34.20 2.62
N GLY A 143 35.40 -33.62 3.01
CA GLY A 143 35.16 -33.06 4.34
C GLY A 143 35.35 -31.54 4.38
N GLU A 144 34.47 -30.86 5.13
CA GLU A 144 34.54 -29.43 5.35
C GLU A 144 35.59 -29.06 6.41
N PRO A 145 36.34 -27.96 6.25
CA PRO A 145 37.20 -27.44 7.30
C PRO A 145 36.41 -27.10 8.57
N PRO A 146 36.99 -27.24 9.78
CA PRO A 146 36.31 -26.93 11.05
C PRO A 146 35.75 -25.50 11.12
N ALA A 147 36.46 -24.53 10.51
CA ALA A 147 36.00 -23.15 10.43
C ALA A 147 34.69 -23.00 9.64
N VAL A 148 34.54 -23.76 8.54
CA VAL A 148 33.32 -23.75 7.71
C VAL A 148 32.14 -24.31 8.50
N ARG A 149 32.35 -25.42 9.23
CA ARG A 149 31.33 -25.99 10.12
C ARG A 149 30.89 -24.99 11.18
N ALA A 150 31.83 -24.30 11.82
CA ALA A 150 31.51 -23.27 12.82
C ALA A 150 30.67 -22.13 12.22
N THR A 151 30.98 -21.68 11.00
CA THR A 151 30.17 -20.67 10.30
C THR A 151 28.76 -21.17 10.02
N ILE A 152 28.59 -22.40 9.51
CA ILE A 152 27.27 -22.97 9.21
C ILE A 152 26.38 -23.02 10.46
N GLU A 153 26.92 -23.47 11.59
CA GLU A 153 26.16 -23.53 12.83
C GLU A 153 25.76 -22.14 13.35
N HIS A 154 26.67 -21.17 13.23
CA HIS A 154 26.38 -19.78 13.61
C HIS A 154 25.28 -19.17 12.73
N GLU A 155 25.37 -19.32 11.41
CA GLU A 155 24.40 -18.77 10.46
C GLU A 155 23.03 -19.43 10.60
N LEU A 156 22.96 -20.77 10.72
CA LEU A 156 21.69 -21.46 10.93
C LEU A 156 21.01 -21.03 12.25
N ALA A 157 21.79 -20.80 13.31
CA ALA A 157 21.25 -20.27 14.57
C ALA A 157 20.73 -18.84 14.41
N LEU A 158 21.46 -17.98 13.69
CA LEU A 158 21.03 -16.61 13.42
C LEU A 158 19.76 -16.56 12.56
N ILE A 159 19.69 -17.36 11.50
CA ILE A 159 18.51 -17.44 10.62
C ILE A 159 17.28 -17.87 11.41
N ALA A 160 17.43 -18.86 12.30
CA ALA A 160 16.33 -19.32 13.16
C ALA A 160 15.87 -18.26 14.17
N GLN A 161 16.80 -17.48 14.73
CA GLN A 161 16.47 -16.35 15.61
C GLN A 161 15.68 -15.26 14.88
N LEU A 162 16.00 -15.01 13.61
CA LEU A 162 15.32 -14.02 12.77
C LEU A 162 14.06 -14.57 12.09
N GLN A 163 13.79 -15.87 12.19
CA GLN A 163 12.69 -16.57 11.49
C GLN A 163 12.75 -16.39 9.97
N TYR A 164 13.97 -16.40 9.40
CA TYR A 164 14.24 -16.16 7.99
C TYR A 164 14.35 -17.44 7.14
N GLU A 165 14.12 -18.62 7.72
CA GLU A 165 14.23 -19.88 6.99
C GLU A 165 13.37 -19.95 5.72
N PRO A 166 12.11 -19.48 5.72
CA PRO A 166 11.26 -19.54 4.53
C PRO A 166 11.85 -18.77 3.34
N TYR A 167 12.59 -17.69 3.58
CA TYR A 167 13.30 -16.96 2.53
C TYR A 167 14.36 -17.84 1.87
N PHE A 168 15.26 -18.44 2.66
CA PHE A 168 16.32 -19.30 2.15
C PHE A 168 15.78 -20.52 1.42
N LEU A 169 14.71 -21.12 1.94
CA LEU A 169 14.04 -22.26 1.31
C LEU A 169 13.42 -21.89 -0.04
N THR A 170 12.73 -20.75 -0.12
CA THR A 170 12.12 -20.26 -1.37
C THR A 170 13.19 -20.02 -2.45
N VAL A 171 14.28 -19.34 -2.07
CA VAL A 171 15.38 -19.07 -3.01
C VAL A 171 16.08 -20.37 -3.43
N ALA A 172 16.32 -21.29 -2.50
CA ALA A 172 16.94 -22.57 -2.80
C ALA A 172 16.10 -23.40 -3.77
N ASP A 173 14.77 -23.44 -3.59
CA ASP A 173 13.85 -24.15 -4.48
C ASP A 173 13.85 -23.54 -5.88
N LEU A 174 13.70 -22.21 -5.98
CA LEU A 174 13.70 -21.50 -7.26
C LEU A 174 15.01 -21.72 -8.04
N VAL A 175 16.16 -21.60 -7.36
CA VAL A 175 17.47 -21.81 -7.99
C VAL A 175 17.67 -23.27 -8.38
N HIS A 176 17.20 -24.22 -7.57
CA HIS A 176 17.27 -25.64 -7.89
C HIS A 176 16.45 -25.96 -9.15
N TRP A 177 15.21 -25.46 -9.20
CA TRP A 177 14.34 -25.59 -10.37
C TRP A 177 14.94 -24.95 -11.61
N ALA A 178 15.41 -23.70 -11.52
CA ALA A 178 16.01 -22.97 -12.63
C ALA A 178 17.21 -23.72 -13.24
N ARG A 179 18.13 -24.21 -12.39
CA ARG A 179 19.26 -25.05 -12.83
C ARG A 179 18.81 -26.34 -13.51
N GLY A 180 17.75 -26.97 -13.01
CA GLY A 180 17.15 -28.16 -13.63
C GLY A 180 16.58 -27.89 -15.02
N GLN A 181 16.16 -26.66 -15.32
CA GLN A 181 15.69 -26.22 -16.63
C GLN A 181 16.81 -25.63 -17.52
N GLY A 182 18.06 -25.61 -17.05
CA GLY A 182 19.16 -24.96 -17.77
C GLY A 182 19.06 -23.43 -17.81
N ILE A 183 18.32 -22.83 -16.87
CA ILE A 183 18.21 -21.37 -16.70
C ILE A 183 19.35 -20.95 -15.77
N LEU A 184 20.22 -20.04 -16.25
CA LEU A 184 21.42 -19.53 -15.56
C LEU A 184 21.09 -18.47 -14.50
#